data_AF-A0A2R6D931-F1
#
_entry.id   AF-A0A2R6D931-F1
#
_cell.length_a   1.000
_cell.length_b   1.000
_cell.length_c   1.000
_cell.angle_alpha   90.00
_cell.angle_beta   90.00
_cell.angle_gamma   90.00
#
_symmetry.space_group_name_H-M   'P 1'
#
loop_
_entity.id
_entity.type
_entity.pdbx_description
1 polymer ?
#
loop_
_entity_poly.entity_id
_entity_poly.type
_entity_poly.pdbx_seq_one_letter_code
_entity_poly.pdbx_strand_id
1 'polypeptide(L)'
;MSAETAAATDDDYGGLLTAFPYAFRQSDSRLFRLYTVVGGLFALLLGIVFTFAAIVSISQSAGLATGGTDAFVRTFVVIVGFAVVVPVVAPVLLVARHHRREGSKPAYDRALAVAGLVYLLSLYLLLVASIPESFVLDGETVTRPPATGLFAPVLSLLYAIPPLGSPAIPIAVAVAGWLTHRRYR
;
A
#
# COMPACT_ATOMS: atom_id res chain seq x y z
N MET A 1 -25.76 -9.46 -25.09
CA MET A 1 -24.75 -9.11 -24.08
C MET A 1 -25.46 -8.21 -23.09
N SER A 2 -26.05 -8.84 -22.06
CA SER A 2 -27.30 -8.40 -21.43
C SER A 2 -27.06 -7.51 -20.21
N ALA A 3 -28.03 -6.64 -19.91
CA ALA A 3 -28.03 -5.65 -18.82
C ALA A 3 -27.71 -6.21 -17.42
N GLU A 4 -27.86 -7.53 -17.23
CA GLU A 4 -27.49 -8.26 -16.02
C GLU A 4 -25.97 -8.25 -15.74
N THR A 5 -25.13 -8.23 -16.80
CA THR A 5 -23.67 -8.08 -16.64
C THR A 5 -23.28 -6.65 -16.23
N ALA A 6 -24.04 -5.65 -16.69
CA ALA A 6 -23.79 -4.24 -16.34
C ALA A 6 -24.19 -3.93 -14.88
N ALA A 7 -25.31 -4.48 -14.40
CA ALA A 7 -25.76 -4.33 -13.02
C ALA A 7 -24.82 -5.02 -12.01
N ALA A 8 -24.30 -6.21 -12.35
CA ALA A 8 -23.33 -6.91 -11.51
C ALA A 8 -22.01 -6.13 -11.36
N THR A 9 -21.59 -5.38 -12.38
CA THR A 9 -20.43 -4.50 -12.26
C THR A 9 -20.70 -3.28 -11.36
N ASP A 10 -21.86 -2.63 -11.47
CA ASP A 10 -22.13 -1.42 -10.67
C ASP A 10 -22.27 -1.70 -9.16
N ASP A 11 -22.89 -2.83 -8.78
CA ASP A 11 -23.05 -3.21 -7.36
C ASP A 11 -21.71 -3.66 -6.72
N ASP A 12 -20.86 -4.36 -7.47
CA ASP A 12 -19.60 -4.92 -6.95
C ASP A 12 -18.49 -3.84 -6.86
N TYR A 13 -18.43 -2.90 -7.82
CA TYR A 13 -17.56 -1.71 -7.71
C TYR A 13 -18.10 -0.68 -6.70
N GLY A 14 -19.42 -0.54 -6.58
CA GLY A 14 -20.07 0.29 -5.57
C GLY A 14 -19.73 -0.12 -4.14
N GLY A 15 -19.52 -1.42 -3.90
CA GLY A 15 -19.11 -1.96 -2.60
C GLY A 15 -17.78 -1.39 -2.08
N LEU A 16 -16.79 -1.19 -2.95
CA LEU A 16 -15.46 -0.66 -2.60
C LEU A 16 -15.51 0.85 -2.33
N LEU A 17 -16.16 1.61 -3.21
CA LEU A 17 -16.26 3.07 -3.09
C LEU A 17 -17.16 3.50 -1.92
N THR A 18 -18.19 2.72 -1.61
CA THR A 18 -19.08 2.99 -0.46
C THR A 18 -18.52 2.49 0.87
N ALA A 19 -17.54 1.59 0.86
CA ALA A 19 -16.95 1.04 2.09
C ALA A 19 -16.25 2.11 2.93
N PHE A 20 -15.52 3.03 2.31
CA PHE A 20 -14.82 4.13 3.02
C PHE A 20 -15.79 5.05 3.78
N PRO A 21 -16.80 5.69 3.15
CA PRO A 21 -17.74 6.55 3.86
C PRO A 21 -18.59 5.77 4.87
N TYR A 22 -18.92 4.50 4.60
CA TYR A 22 -19.63 3.64 5.54
C TYR A 22 -18.80 3.33 6.80
N ALA A 23 -17.56 2.89 6.64
CA ALA A 23 -16.66 2.55 7.75
C ALA A 23 -16.37 3.77 8.63
N PHE A 24 -16.18 4.95 8.02
CA PHE A 24 -15.96 6.20 8.74
C PHE A 24 -17.16 6.57 9.62
N ARG A 25 -18.38 6.43 9.10
CA ARG A 25 -19.62 6.75 9.82
C ARG A 25 -19.90 5.77 10.96
N GLN A 26 -19.67 4.49 10.74
CA GLN A 26 -20.09 3.43 11.66
C GLN A 26 -19.09 3.16 12.80
N SER A 27 -17.81 3.51 12.65
CA SER A 27 -16.80 3.28 13.68
C SER A 27 -16.83 4.34 14.76
N ASP A 28 -16.81 3.95 16.04
CA ASP A 28 -16.67 4.84 17.20
C ASP A 28 -15.21 5.20 17.52
N SER A 29 -14.25 4.48 16.93
CA SER A 29 -12.82 4.71 17.15
C SER A 29 -12.31 5.93 16.38
N ARG A 30 -11.89 6.98 17.10
CA ARG A 30 -11.23 8.17 16.52
C ARG A 30 -9.96 7.81 15.74
N LEU A 31 -9.20 6.82 16.22
CA LEU A 31 -7.98 6.35 15.56
C LEU A 31 -8.30 5.70 14.21
N PHE A 32 -9.35 4.89 14.15
CA PHE A 32 -9.78 4.28 12.90
C PHE A 32 -10.37 5.29 11.92
N ARG A 33 -11.11 6.29 12.40
CA ARG A 33 -11.59 7.40 11.56
C ARG A 33 -10.43 8.18 10.95
N LEU A 34 -9.42 8.54 11.75
CA LEU A 34 -8.20 9.19 11.26
C LEU A 34 -7.51 8.31 10.20
N TYR A 35 -7.32 7.03 10.49
CA TYR A 35 -6.73 6.10 9.53
C TYR A 35 -7.54 5.98 8.24
N THR A 36 -8.87 5.94 8.31
CA THR A 36 -9.72 5.83 7.12
C THR A 36 -9.51 7.02 6.17
N VAL A 37 -9.36 8.23 6.73
CA VAL A 37 -9.05 9.43 5.94
C VAL A 37 -7.63 9.37 5.41
N VAL A 38 -6.64 9.17 6.28
CA VAL A 38 -5.22 9.17 5.89
C VAL A 38 -4.91 8.04 4.90
N GLY A 39 -5.32 6.82 5.21
CA GLY A 39 -5.16 5.64 4.37
C GLY A 39 -5.97 5.72 3.07
N GLY A 40 -7.17 6.33 3.09
CA GLY A 40 -7.94 6.59 1.87
C GLY A 40 -7.25 7.57 0.93
N LEU A 41 -6.74 8.69 1.47
CA LEU A 41 -5.94 9.65 0.73
C LEU A 41 -4.65 9.01 0.20
N PHE A 42 -3.99 8.19 1.01
CA PHE A 42 -2.77 7.49 0.62
C PHE A 42 -3.04 6.45 -0.47
N ALA A 43 -4.14 5.69 -0.38
CA ALA A 43 -4.56 4.75 -1.41
C ALA A 43 -4.87 5.46 -2.73
N LEU A 44 -5.52 6.63 -2.68
CA LEU A 44 -5.76 7.46 -3.86
C LEU A 44 -4.45 7.94 -4.48
N LEU A 45 -3.54 8.47 -3.65
CA LEU A 45 -2.21 8.91 -4.10
C LEU A 45 -1.44 7.76 -4.75
N LEU A 46 -1.37 6.60 -4.11
CA LEU A 46 -0.72 5.41 -4.66
C LEU A 46 -1.39 4.96 -5.96
N GLY A 47 -2.73 4.97 -6.02
CA GLY A 47 -3.47 4.64 -7.23
C GLY A 47 -3.09 5.55 -8.40
N ILE A 48 -2.98 6.86 -8.16
CA ILE A 48 -2.49 7.83 -9.14
C ILE A 48 -1.04 7.49 -9.54
N VAL A 49 -0.13 7.37 -8.58
CA VAL A 49 1.30 7.08 -8.84
C VAL A 49 1.48 5.80 -9.65
N PHE A 50 0.82 4.70 -9.28
CA PHE A 50 0.91 3.43 -10.00
C PHE A 50 0.24 3.48 -11.37
N THR A 51 -0.82 4.28 -11.54
CA THR A 51 -1.43 4.52 -12.86
C THR A 51 -0.45 5.24 -13.77
N PHE A 52 0.19 6.32 -13.29
CA PHE A 52 1.24 7.01 -14.06
C PHE A 52 2.43 6.10 -14.33
N ALA A 53 2.88 5.32 -13.35
CA ALA A 53 3.97 4.35 -13.53
C ALA A 53 3.61 3.31 -14.60
N ALA A 54 2.37 2.81 -14.62
CA ALA A 54 1.89 1.90 -15.66
C ALA A 54 1.86 2.57 -17.03
N ILE A 55 1.39 3.82 -17.13
CA ILE A 55 1.38 4.59 -18.38
C ILE A 55 2.82 4.80 -18.90
N VAL A 56 3.75 5.20 -18.02
CA VAL A 56 5.17 5.42 -18.37
C VAL A 56 5.84 4.11 -18.79
N SER A 57 5.57 3.01 -18.07
CA SER A 57 6.08 1.69 -18.44
C SER A 57 5.60 1.27 -19.84
N ILE A 58 4.35 1.57 -20.18
CA ILE A 58 3.80 1.32 -21.51
C ILE A 58 4.43 2.22 -22.58
N SER A 59 4.60 3.52 -22.28
CA SER A 59 5.10 4.49 -23.25
C SER A 59 6.56 4.24 -23.64
N GLN A 60 7.41 3.89 -22.66
CA GLN A 60 8.81 3.53 -22.90
C GLN A 60 8.94 2.25 -23.76
N SER A 61 7.89 1.43 -23.80
CA SER A 61 7.86 0.18 -24.55
C SER A 61 7.28 0.32 -25.97
N ALA A 62 6.72 1.49 -26.34
CA ALA A 62 6.03 1.68 -27.62
C ALA A 62 6.96 1.81 -28.84
N GLY A 63 8.29 1.88 -28.64
CA GLY A 63 9.28 2.08 -29.69
C GLY A 63 9.99 0.82 -30.20
N LEU A 64 9.81 -0.34 -29.56
CA LEU A 64 10.56 -1.57 -29.87
C LEU A 64 9.61 -2.76 -29.96
N ALA A 65 9.34 -3.22 -31.18
CA ALA A 65 8.66 -4.50 -31.39
C ALA A 65 9.64 -5.65 -31.14
N THR A 66 9.60 -6.31 -29.97
CA THR A 66 9.87 -7.77 -29.81
C THR A 66 9.63 -8.26 -28.38
N GLY A 67 8.91 -9.37 -28.24
CA GLY A 67 8.42 -9.89 -26.95
C GLY A 67 9.48 -10.53 -26.03
N GLY A 68 9.04 -10.84 -24.82
CA GLY A 68 9.79 -11.57 -23.78
C GLY A 68 9.78 -10.84 -22.44
N THR A 69 10.70 -9.88 -22.27
CA THR A 69 10.95 -9.16 -21.01
C THR A 69 10.11 -7.88 -20.84
N ASP A 70 9.79 -7.17 -21.92
CA ASP A 70 9.08 -5.87 -21.81
C ASP A 70 7.63 -6.03 -21.36
N ALA A 71 6.97 -7.11 -21.82
CA ALA A 71 5.63 -7.47 -21.34
C ALA A 71 5.63 -7.84 -19.85
N PHE A 72 6.70 -8.47 -19.36
CA PHE A 72 6.86 -8.82 -17.95
C PHE A 72 7.01 -7.57 -17.07
N VAL A 73 7.84 -6.61 -17.48
CA VAL A 73 8.01 -5.32 -16.76
C VAL A 73 6.67 -4.58 -16.67
N ARG A 74 5.88 -4.56 -17.76
CA ARG A 74 4.56 -3.90 -17.80
C ARG A 74 3.57 -4.48 -16.78
N THR A 75 3.43 -5.81 -16.74
CA THR A 75 2.51 -6.47 -15.81
C THR A 75 3.02 -6.41 -14.37
N PHE A 76 4.34 -6.41 -14.18
CA PHE A 76 4.97 -6.31 -12.86
C PHE A 76 4.60 -5.01 -12.15
N VAL A 77 4.60 -3.85 -12.83
CA VAL A 77 4.20 -2.57 -12.23
C VAL A 77 2.77 -2.64 -11.67
N VAL A 78 1.85 -3.27 -12.41
CA VAL A 78 0.46 -3.44 -11.95
C VAL A 78 0.40 -4.36 -10.73
N ILE A 79 1.09 -5.51 -10.77
CA ILE A 79 1.14 -6.45 -9.65
C ILE A 79 1.70 -5.80 -8.40
N VAL A 80 2.81 -5.06 -8.51
CA VAL A 80 3.42 -4.32 -7.39
C VAL A 80 2.46 -3.25 -6.88
N GLY A 81 1.80 -2.51 -7.77
CA GLY A 81 0.78 -1.54 -7.39
C GLY A 81 -0.32 -2.15 -6.55
N PHE A 82 -0.88 -3.28 -6.98
CA PHE A 82 -1.88 -4.01 -6.20
C PHE A 82 -1.31 -4.54 -4.87
N ALA A 83 -0.12 -5.14 -4.89
CA ALA A 83 0.52 -5.65 -3.68
C ALA A 83 0.74 -4.56 -2.62
N VAL A 84 1.02 -3.33 -3.05
CA VAL A 84 1.23 -2.18 -2.16
C VAL A 84 -0.09 -1.56 -1.71
N VAL A 85 -1.07 -1.39 -2.60
CA VAL A 85 -2.34 -0.70 -2.31
C VAL A 85 -3.29 -1.56 -1.49
N VAL A 86 -3.35 -2.88 -1.73
CA VAL A 86 -4.29 -3.78 -1.05
C VAL A 86 -4.14 -3.71 0.48
N PRO A 87 -2.93 -3.81 1.08
CA PRO A 87 -2.80 -3.70 2.54
C PRO A 87 -3.12 -2.31 3.10
N VAL A 88 -3.06 -1.23 2.30
CA VAL A 88 -3.54 0.10 2.73
C VAL A 88 -5.06 0.11 2.87
N VAL A 89 -5.75 -0.48 1.90
CA VAL A 89 -7.23 -0.46 1.84
C VAL A 89 -7.84 -1.55 2.74
N ALA A 90 -7.11 -2.66 2.97
CA ALA A 90 -7.60 -3.83 3.68
C ALA A 90 -8.17 -3.53 5.08
N PRO A 91 -7.52 -2.73 5.96
CA PRO A 91 -8.10 -2.45 7.28
C PRO A 91 -9.48 -1.80 7.22
N VAL A 92 -9.71 -0.92 6.23
CA VAL A 92 -11.01 -0.24 6.04
C VAL A 92 -12.07 -1.24 5.61
N LEU A 93 -11.76 -2.09 4.63
CA LEU A 93 -12.69 -3.11 4.14
C LEU A 93 -13.01 -4.17 5.20
N LEU A 94 -12.01 -4.58 5.98
CA LEU A 94 -12.15 -5.57 7.04
C LEU A 94 -13.03 -5.06 8.18
N VAL A 95 -12.91 -3.78 8.56
CA VAL A 95 -13.80 -3.15 9.55
C VAL A 95 -15.21 -2.95 9.01
N ALA A 96 -15.34 -2.45 7.77
CA ALA A 96 -16.64 -2.33 7.12
C ALA A 96 -17.39 -3.68 7.08
N ARG A 97 -16.68 -4.75 6.70
CA ARG A 97 -17.23 -6.11 6.66
C ARG A 97 -17.59 -6.64 8.04
N HIS A 98 -16.75 -6.41 9.05
CA HIS A 98 -17.02 -6.83 10.42
C HIS A 98 -18.29 -6.16 10.96
N HIS A 99 -18.42 -4.84 10.77
CA HIS A 99 -19.62 -4.10 11.21
C HIS A 99 -20.90 -4.58 10.52
N ARG A 100 -20.83 -4.98 9.25
CA ARG A 100 -21.98 -5.54 8.52
C ARG A 100 -22.40 -6.94 8.98
N ARG A 101 -21.49 -7.75 9.53
CA ARG A 101 -21.74 -9.19 9.81
C ARG A 101 -21.82 -9.54 11.29
N GLU A 102 -21.00 -8.91 12.12
CA GLU A 102 -20.73 -9.35 13.50
C GLU A 102 -20.95 -8.21 14.52
N GLY A 103 -21.11 -6.96 14.05
CA GLY A 103 -21.34 -5.77 14.89
C GLY A 103 -20.07 -4.93 15.11
N SER A 104 -20.19 -3.89 15.94
CA SER A 104 -19.10 -2.94 16.23
C SER A 104 -18.26 -3.41 17.42
N LYS A 105 -16.93 -3.44 17.26
CA LYS A 105 -15.96 -3.78 18.32
C LYS A 105 -14.82 -2.77 18.33
N PRO A 106 -14.79 -1.82 19.29
CA PRO A 106 -13.78 -0.76 19.32
C PRO A 106 -12.32 -1.24 19.40
N ALA A 107 -12.08 -2.41 20.02
CA ALA A 107 -10.75 -3.01 20.08
C ALA A 107 -10.27 -3.51 18.70
N TYR A 108 -11.18 -4.07 17.89
CA TYR A 108 -10.90 -4.51 16.53
C TYR A 108 -10.60 -3.31 15.63
N ASP A 109 -11.41 -2.26 15.71
CA ASP A 109 -11.22 -1.03 14.93
C ASP A 109 -9.86 -0.37 15.22
N ARG A 110 -9.47 -0.30 16.50
CA ARG A 110 -8.15 0.22 16.90
C ARG A 110 -7.02 -0.66 16.41
N ALA A 111 -7.12 -1.98 16.56
CA ALA A 111 -6.09 -2.91 16.13
C ALA A 111 -5.83 -2.81 14.61
N LEU A 112 -6.90 -2.74 13.82
CA LEU A 112 -6.83 -2.60 12.36
C LEU A 112 -6.29 -1.21 11.96
N ALA A 113 -6.66 -0.15 12.67
CA ALA A 113 -6.10 1.19 12.46
C ALA A 113 -4.59 1.23 12.74
N VAL A 114 -4.13 0.63 13.84
CA VAL A 114 -2.69 0.54 14.16
C VAL A 114 -1.96 -0.27 13.10
N ALA A 115 -2.50 -1.43 12.70
CA ALA A 115 -1.90 -2.24 11.64
C ALA A 115 -1.74 -1.46 10.33
N GLY A 116 -2.77 -0.71 9.94
CA GLY A 116 -2.72 0.16 8.77
C GLY A 116 -1.69 1.28 8.88
N LEU A 117 -1.65 2.00 10.01
CA LEU A 117 -0.66 3.06 10.24
C LEU A 117 0.78 2.53 10.23
N VAL A 118 1.01 1.36 10.85
CA VAL A 118 2.31 0.70 10.85
C VAL A 118 2.67 0.25 9.43
N TYR A 119 1.70 -0.18 8.62
CA TYR A 119 1.93 -0.46 7.20
C TYR A 119 2.34 0.79 6.41
N LEU A 120 1.67 1.93 6.60
CA LEU A 120 2.09 3.19 5.97
C LEU A 120 3.51 3.60 6.37
N LEU A 121 3.85 3.47 7.65
CA LEU A 121 5.22 3.70 8.14
C LEU A 121 6.21 2.74 7.47
N SER A 122 5.84 1.46 7.31
CA SER A 122 6.68 0.45 6.67
C SER A 122 6.99 0.76 5.20
N LEU A 123 6.07 1.41 4.48
CA LEU A 123 6.30 1.88 3.11
C LEU A 123 7.33 3.02 3.09
N TYR A 124 7.31 3.91 4.09
CA TYR A 124 8.36 4.91 4.23
C TYR A 124 9.72 4.26 4.55
N LEU A 125 9.75 3.29 5.45
CA LEU A 125 10.97 2.55 5.81
C LEU A 125 11.52 1.75 4.63
N LEU A 126 10.66 1.16 3.80
CA LEU A 126 11.03 0.55 2.52
C LEU A 126 11.83 1.53 1.67
N LEU A 127 11.28 2.74 1.45
CA LEU A 127 11.94 3.77 0.66
C LEU A 127 13.32 4.08 1.22
N VAL A 128 13.43 4.34 2.52
CA VAL A 128 14.71 4.64 3.18
C VAL A 128 15.72 3.49 3.05
N ALA A 129 15.29 2.25 3.25
CA ALA A 129 16.15 1.07 3.13
C ALA A 129 16.57 0.76 1.69
N SER A 130 15.78 1.19 0.70
CA SER A 130 16.07 0.95 -0.72
C SER A 130 17.16 1.88 -1.30
N ILE A 131 17.54 2.95 -0.59
CA ILE A 131 18.50 3.94 -1.08
C ILE A 131 19.91 3.30 -1.12
N PRO A 132 20.51 3.14 -2.32
CA PRO A 132 21.88 2.65 -2.44
C PRO A 132 22.87 3.65 -1.85
N GLU A 133 24.08 3.19 -1.52
CA GLU A 133 25.11 4.04 -0.94
C GLU A 133 25.48 5.22 -1.85
N SER A 134 25.63 4.95 -3.14
CA SER A 134 25.83 5.95 -4.18
C SER A 134 24.88 5.72 -5.36
N PHE A 135 24.37 6.79 -5.94
CA PHE A 135 23.52 6.77 -7.13
C PHE A 135 23.77 8.01 -7.99
N VAL A 136 23.46 7.92 -9.28
CA VAL A 136 23.60 9.05 -10.21
C VAL A 136 22.29 9.82 -10.24
N LEU A 137 22.36 11.12 -9.96
CA LEU A 137 21.24 12.05 -10.09
C LEU A 137 21.71 13.23 -10.94
N ASP A 138 21.03 13.49 -12.06
CA ASP A 138 21.38 14.55 -13.03
C ASP A 138 22.82 14.50 -13.56
N GLY A 139 23.39 13.29 -13.67
CA GLY A 139 24.76 13.08 -14.15
C GLY A 139 25.83 13.21 -13.06
N GLU A 140 25.47 13.62 -11.85
CA GLU A 140 26.37 13.67 -10.70
C GLU A 140 26.18 12.43 -9.81
N THR A 141 27.29 11.90 -9.29
CA THR A 141 27.24 10.81 -8.32
C THR A 141 26.96 11.39 -6.94
N VAL A 142 25.75 11.13 -6.43
CA VAL A 142 25.32 11.53 -5.10
C VAL A 142 25.46 10.35 -4.15
N THR A 143 26.07 10.60 -2.99
CA THR A 143 26.19 9.60 -1.92
C THR A 143 25.11 9.87 -0.87
N ARG A 144 24.46 8.81 -0.37
CA ARG A 144 23.46 8.96 0.68
C ARG A 144 24.09 9.54 1.96
N PRO A 145 23.37 10.37 2.73
CA PRO A 145 23.88 10.90 3.99
C PRO A 145 24.26 9.79 4.98
N PRO A 146 25.31 9.97 5.80
CA PRO A 146 25.65 9.01 6.84
C PRO A 146 24.55 8.96 7.92
N ALA A 147 24.34 7.78 8.49
CA ALA A 147 23.42 7.58 9.61
C ALA A 147 23.93 8.36 10.84
N THR A 148 23.34 9.53 11.10
CA THR A 148 23.75 10.45 12.17
C THR A 148 22.53 10.97 12.94
N GLY A 149 22.77 11.55 14.11
CA GLY A 149 21.73 12.11 14.98
C GLY A 149 20.93 11.08 15.77
N LEU A 150 19.76 11.48 16.27
CA LEU A 150 18.94 10.69 17.19
C LEU A 150 18.48 9.34 16.60
N PHE A 151 18.25 9.29 15.29
CA PHE A 151 17.80 8.09 14.59
C PHE A 151 18.94 7.28 13.97
N ALA A 152 20.21 7.59 14.27
CA ALA A 152 21.37 6.89 13.72
C ALA A 152 21.30 5.35 13.87
N PRO A 153 20.86 4.77 15.01
CA PRO A 153 20.75 3.31 15.13
C PRO A 153 19.74 2.73 14.14
N VAL A 154 18.57 3.36 14.01
CA VAL A 154 17.51 2.89 13.11
C VAL A 154 17.96 3.00 11.65
N LEU A 155 18.57 4.14 11.28
CA LEU A 155 19.11 4.34 9.94
C LEU A 155 20.21 3.34 9.60
N SER A 156 21.12 3.06 10.54
CA SER A 156 22.19 2.08 10.34
C SER A 156 21.65 0.67 10.06
N LEU A 157 20.58 0.26 10.75
CA LEU A 157 19.91 -1.02 10.50
C LEU A 157 19.23 -1.03 9.12
N LEU A 158 18.51 0.02 8.76
CA LEU A 158 17.87 0.13 7.44
C LEU A 158 18.89 0.12 6.31
N TYR A 159 20.00 0.82 6.50
CA TYR A 159 21.08 0.96 5.53
C TYR A 159 21.95 -0.29 5.37
N ALA A 160 21.88 -1.21 6.33
CA ALA A 160 22.50 -2.53 6.24
C ALA A 160 21.67 -3.53 5.41
N ILE A 161 20.39 -3.23 5.15
CA ILE A 161 19.52 -4.08 4.32
C ILE A 161 19.91 -3.87 2.85
N PRO A 162 20.25 -4.94 2.10
CA PRO A 162 20.45 -4.83 0.66
C PRO A 162 19.20 -4.25 -0.01
N PRO A 163 19.30 -3.39 -1.04
CA PRO A 163 18.13 -2.75 -1.64
C PRO A 163 17.03 -3.74 -2.07
N LEU A 164 17.42 -4.89 -2.63
CA LEU A 164 16.50 -5.97 -3.02
C LEU A 164 15.78 -6.64 -1.85
N GLY A 165 16.32 -6.55 -0.64
CA GLY A 165 15.72 -7.06 0.59
C GLY A 165 14.77 -6.08 1.28
N SER A 166 14.80 -4.80 0.92
CA SER A 166 13.93 -3.77 1.49
C SER A 166 12.41 -4.07 1.42
N PRO A 167 11.87 -4.76 0.38
CA PRO A 167 10.45 -5.17 0.34
C PRO A 167 10.02 -6.08 1.49
N ALA A 168 10.95 -6.77 2.15
CA ALA A 168 10.63 -7.61 3.30
C ALA A 168 9.98 -6.82 4.45
N ILE A 169 10.28 -5.53 4.58
CA ILE A 169 9.75 -4.65 5.64
C ILE A 169 8.22 -4.54 5.54
N PRO A 170 7.63 -4.00 4.45
CA PRO A 170 6.19 -3.91 4.33
C PRO A 170 5.50 -5.26 4.20
N ILE A 171 6.15 -6.29 3.64
CA ILE A 171 5.60 -7.65 3.59
C ILE A 171 5.40 -8.21 4.99
N ALA A 172 6.41 -8.10 5.87
CA ALA A 172 6.32 -8.56 7.25
C ALA A 172 5.20 -7.85 8.01
N VAL A 173 5.06 -6.53 7.80
CA VAL A 173 4.00 -5.74 8.42
C VAL A 173 2.61 -6.10 7.88
N ALA A 174 2.46 -6.32 6.57
CA ALA A 174 1.20 -6.77 5.99
C ALA A 174 0.78 -8.13 6.55
N VAL A 175 1.71 -9.07 6.68
CA VAL A 175 1.47 -10.38 7.32
C VAL A 175 1.08 -10.21 8.78
N ALA A 176 1.77 -9.37 9.54
CA ALA A 176 1.43 -9.08 10.93
C ALA A 176 0.02 -8.45 11.06
N GLY A 177 -0.35 -7.54 10.16
CA GLY A 177 -1.69 -6.96 10.09
C GLY A 177 -2.77 -8.02 9.79
N TRP A 178 -2.50 -8.95 8.88
CA TRP A 178 -3.40 -10.08 8.60
C TRP A 178 -3.55 -11.03 9.79
N LEU A 179 -2.45 -11.34 10.50
CA LEU A 179 -2.48 -12.13 11.73
C LEU A 179 -3.28 -11.41 12.84
N THR A 180 -3.13 -10.09 12.93
CA THR A 180 -3.91 -9.25 13.86
C THR A 180 -5.41 -9.38 13.55
N HIS A 181 -5.79 -9.25 12.28
CA HIS A 181 -7.18 -9.49 11.87
C HIS A 181 -7.67 -10.88 12.30
N ARG A 182 -6.89 -11.94 12.04
CA ARG A 182 -7.26 -13.32 12.40
C ARG A 182 -7.41 -13.53 13.92
N ARG A 183 -6.65 -12.79 14.74
CA ARG A 183 -6.67 -12.93 16.20
C ARG A 183 -7.88 -12.28 16.87
N TYR A 184 -8.39 -11.18 16.29
CA TYR A 184 -9.51 -10.40 16.84
C TYR A 184 -10.86 -10.72 16.20
N ARG A 185 -10.88 -11.43 15.07
CA ARG A 185 -12.08 -12.03 14.48
C ARG A 185 -12.56 -13.19 15.34
#